data_AF-A0A931RR59-F1
#
_entry.id   AF-A0A931RR59-F1
#
_cell.length_a   1.000
_cell.length_b   1.000
_cell.length_c   1.000
_cell.angle_alpha   90.00
_cell.angle_beta   90.00
_cell.angle_gamma   90.00
#
_symmetry.space_group_name_H-M   'P 1'
#
loop_
_entity.id
_entity.type
_entity.pdbx_description
1 polymer ?
#
loop_
_entity_poly.entity_id
_entity_poly.type
_entity_poly.pdbx_seq_one_letter_code
_entity_poly.pdbx_strand_id
1 'polypeptide(L)' 'MDYQCGFKGFNAKKIKTILPIKEEKYAFDTELIIKGLKAGFKIKEIPVEWQEKPGSKMNVFKHGFQMFFSLLKLKFRSN' A
#
# COMPACT_ATOMS: atom_id res chain seq x y z
N MET A 1 -5.88 -12.45 2.84
CA MET A 1 -4.76 -11.63 2.35
C MET A 1 -5.18 -10.17 2.49
N ASP A 2 -4.66 -9.47 3.51
CA ASP A 2 -4.93 -8.04 3.69
C ASP A 2 -3.74 -7.25 3.12
N TYR A 3 -3.86 -6.83 1.86
CA TYR A 3 -2.84 -6.02 1.22
C TYR A 3 -2.82 -4.58 1.74
N GLN A 4 -3.89 -4.14 2.42
CA GLN A 4 -4.10 -2.77 2.89
C GLN A 4 -3.87 -2.63 4.40
N CYS A 5 -3.06 -3.50 4.97
CA CYS A 5 -2.56 -3.29 6.32
C CYS A 5 -1.54 -2.13 6.35
N GLY A 6 -1.71 -1.23 7.32
CA GLY A 6 -0.76 -0.14 7.60
C GLY A 6 0.58 -0.61 8.19
N PHE A 7 0.71 -1.90 8.51
CA PHE A 7 1.93 -2.49 9.04
C PHE A 7 2.68 -3.27 7.95
N LYS A 8 3.86 -2.77 7.56
CA LYS A 8 4.72 -3.40 6.54
C LYS A 8 6.19 -3.29 6.93
N GLY A 9 6.93 -4.40 6.82
CA GLY A 9 8.38 -4.46 7.08
C GLY A 9 9.20 -4.57 5.80
N PHE A 10 10.38 -3.93 5.77
CA PHE A 10 11.26 -3.92 4.59
C PHE A 10 12.72 -4.12 4.97
N ASN A 11 13.49 -4.68 4.04
CA ASN A 11 14.95 -4.60 4.12
C ASN A 11 15.40 -3.17 3.81
N ALA A 12 16.13 -2.55 4.74
CA ALA A 12 16.56 -1.15 4.66
C ALA A 12 17.45 -0.82 3.44
N LYS A 13 18.20 -1.79 2.91
CA LYS A 13 19.02 -1.59 1.70
C LYS A 13 18.16 -1.68 0.44
N LYS A 14 17.26 -2.68 0.38
CA LYS A 14 16.41 -2.90 -0.79
C LYS A 14 15.36 -1.81 -0.96
N ILE A 15 14.71 -1.36 0.12
CA ILE A 15 13.64 -0.35 0.02
C ILE A 15 14.07 0.91 -0.73
N LYS A 16 15.34 1.31 -0.62
CA LYS A 16 15.92 2.47 -1.33
C LYS A 16 15.81 2.38 -2.85
N THR A 17 15.72 1.18 -3.44
CA THR A 17 15.61 1.00 -4.90
C THR A 17 14.22 1.30 -5.45
N ILE A 18 13.20 1.35 -4.59
CA ILE A 18 11.80 1.61 -4.99
C ILE A 18 11.28 2.93 -4.44
N LEU A 19 12.05 3.60 -3.59
CA LEU A 19 11.78 4.96 -3.14
C LEU A 19 12.15 5.99 -4.22
N PRO A 20 11.48 7.16 -4.26
CA PRO A 20 10.37 7.57 -3.37
C PRO A 20 9.02 6.97 -3.79
N ILE A 21 8.12 6.77 -2.83
CA ILE A 21 6.68 6.52 -3.07
C ILE A 21 5.99 7.88 -3.18
N LYS A 22 5.11 8.06 -4.18
CA LYS A 22 4.44 9.33 -4.47
C LYS A 22 2.98 9.36 -4.03
N GLU A 23 2.33 8.21 -3.94
CA GLU A 23 0.97 8.11 -3.46
C GLU A 23 0.93 8.12 -1.93
N GLU A 24 0.02 8.91 -1.39
CA GLU A 24 -0.23 9.04 0.04
C GLU A 24 -1.52 8.32 0.44
N LYS A 25 -1.76 8.19 1.75
CA LYS A 25 -2.99 7.62 2.31
C LYS A 25 -3.19 6.19 1.77
N TYR A 26 -4.41 5.81 1.39
CA TYR A 26 -4.80 4.43 1.12
C TYR A 26 -4.14 3.76 -0.10
N ALA A 27 -3.43 4.52 -0.95
CA ALA A 27 -2.81 4.00 -2.17
C ALA A 27 -1.29 3.83 -2.07
N PHE A 28 -0.68 4.23 -0.95
CA PHE A 28 0.77 4.13 -0.74
C PHE A 28 1.24 2.66 -0.82
N ASP A 29 0.47 1.78 -0.23
CA ASP A 29 0.68 0.34 -0.14
C ASP A 29 0.67 -0.31 -1.52
N THR A 30 -0.24 0.13 -2.39
CA THR A 30 -0.41 -0.37 -3.74
C THR A 30 0.76 0.06 -4.62
N GLU A 31 1.16 1.34 -4.56
CA GLU A 31 2.36 1.80 -5.29
C GLU A 31 3.60 1.03 -4.85
N LEU A 32 3.76 0.88 -3.54
CA LEU A 32 4.88 0.17 -2.93
C LEU A 32 4.95 -1.29 -3.40
N ILE A 33 3.81 -2.01 -3.44
CA ILE A 33 3.74 -3.38 -3.94
C ILE A 33 4.09 -3.43 -5.43
N ILE A 34 3.49 -2.55 -6.25
CA ILE A 34 3.75 -2.51 -7.70
C ILE A 34 5.24 -2.29 -7.98
N LYS A 35 5.87 -1.30 -7.32
CA LYS A 35 7.30 -1.03 -7.49
C LYS A 35 8.17 -2.16 -6.96
N GLY A 36 7.83 -2.75 -5.81
CA GLY A 36 8.53 -3.89 -5.25
C GLY A 36 8.51 -5.10 -6.19
N LEU A 37 7.35 -5.42 -6.77
CA LEU A 37 7.21 -6.50 -7.75
C LEU A 37 8.02 -6.21 -9.02
N LYS A 38 7.96 -4.98 -9.56
CA LYS A 38 8.78 -4.57 -10.71
C LYS A 38 10.29 -4.63 -10.43
N ALA A 39 10.71 -4.39 -9.18
CA ALA A 39 12.10 -4.50 -8.73
C ALA A 39 12.49 -5.94 -8.31
N GLY A 40 11.63 -6.94 -8.49
CA GLY A 40 11.92 -8.34 -8.19
C GLY A 40 11.93 -8.69 -6.70
N PHE A 41 11.22 -7.94 -5.86
CA PHE A 41 11.15 -8.22 -4.43
C PHE A 41 10.32 -9.46 -4.17
N LYS A 42 10.79 -10.30 -3.24
CA LYS A 42 9.99 -11.39 -2.68
C LYS A 42 9.11 -10.82 -1.56
N ILE A 43 7.80 -10.94 -1.71
CA ILE A 43 6.82 -10.53 -0.70
C ILE A 43 6.43 -11.78 0.08
N LYS A 44 6.52 -11.70 1.41
CA LYS A 44 6.09 -12.77 2.33
C LYS A 44 5.06 -12.20 3.29
N GLU A 45 4.00 -12.95 3.52
CA GLU A 45 3.01 -12.64 4.53
C GLU A 45 3.39 -13.24 5.86
N ILE A 46 3.21 -12.45 6.92
CA ILE A 46 3.43 -12.88 8.29
C ILE A 46 2.12 -12.64 9.02
N PRO A 47 1.48 -13.68 9.58
CA PRO A 47 0.25 -13.49 10.34
C PRO A 47 0.56 -12.66 11.59
N VAL A 48 -0.27 -11.65 11.84
CA VAL A 48 -0.21 -10.81 13.02
C VAL A 48 -1.59 -10.78 13.67
N GLU A 49 -1.62 -10.86 14.99
CA GLU A 49 -2.86 -10.64 15.74
C GLU A 49 -3.11 -9.14 15.81
N TRP A 50 -4.25 -8.70 15.28
CA TRP A 50 -4.67 -7.31 15.33
C TRP A 50 -5.89 -7.16 16.22
N GLN A 51 -5.80 -6.29 17.23
CA GLN A 51 -6.97 -5.90 18.02
C GLN A 51 -7.52 -4.59 17.47
N GLU A 52 -8.73 -4.64 16.91
CA GLU A 52 -9.44 -3.44 16.53
C GLU A 52 -9.91 -2.68 17.77
N LYS A 53 -9.54 -1.42 17.87
CA LYS A 53 -10.12 -0.53 18.89
C LYS A 53 -11.45 0.02 18.37
N PRO A 54 -12.55 -0.11 19.14
CA PRO A 54 -13.84 0.48 18.76
C PRO A 54 -13.73 2.00 18.59
N GLY A 55 -14.33 2.55 17.54
CA GLY A 55 -14.39 4.00 17.31
C GLY A 55 -13.80 4.53 15.99
N SER A 56 -13.52 3.67 15.01
CA SER A 56 -13.03 4.11 13.70
C SER A 56 -14.09 4.95 12.96
N LYS A 57 -13.77 6.23 12.67
CA LYS A 57 -14.58 7.15 11.86
C LYS A 57 -14.15 7.09 10.39
N MET A 58 -14.32 5.96 9.72
CA MET A 58 -14.07 5.87 8.28
C MET A 58 -15.34 6.19 7.48
N ASN A 59 -15.26 7.17 6.57
CA ASN A 59 -16.32 7.42 5.59
C ASN A 59 -16.07 6.56 4.34
N VAL A 60 -16.74 5.41 4.27
CA VAL A 60 -16.54 4.39 3.23
C VAL A 60 -16.65 4.97 1.81
N PHE A 61 -17.63 5.83 1.55
CA PHE A 61 -17.83 6.42 0.23
C PHE A 61 -16.68 7.35 -0.17
N LYS A 62 -16.28 8.26 0.72
CA LYS A 62 -15.18 9.19 0.46
C LYS A 62 -13.86 8.46 0.22
N HIS A 63 -13.56 7.46 1.07
CA HIS A 63 -12.32 6.69 0.95
C HIS A 63 -12.32 5.79 -0.29
N GLY A 64 -13.46 5.17 -0.63
CA GLY A 64 -13.61 4.36 -1.83
C GLY A 64 -13.36 5.16 -3.12
N PHE A 65 -13.98 6.34 -3.25
CA PHE A 65 -13.74 7.22 -4.40
C PHE A 65 -12.28 7.66 -4.50
N GLN A 66 -11.67 8.06 -3.37
CA GLN A 66 -10.27 8.46 -3.36
C GLN A 66 -9.35 7.32 -3.82
N MET A 67 -9.60 6.09 -3.35
CA MET A 67 -8.85 4.92 -3.77
C MET A 67 -8.98 4.63 -5.26
N PHE A 68 -10.20 4.68 -5.80
CA PHE A 68 -10.46 4.45 -7.22
C PHE A 68 -9.63 5.39 -8.11
N PHE A 69 -9.64 6.69 -7.82
CA PHE A 69 -8.86 7.67 -8.60
C PHE A 69 -7.34 7.46 -8.45
N SER A 70 -6.86 7.11 -7.25
CA SER A 70 -5.44 6.80 -7.04
C SER A 70 -4.98 5.58 -7.84
N LEU A 71 -5.80 4.52 -7.92
CA LEU A 71 -5.50 3.33 -8.72
C LEU A 71 -5.45 3.64 -10.22
N LEU A 72 -6.39 4.44 -10.73
CA LEU A 72 -6.36 4.91 -12.12
C LEU A 72 -5.07 5.68 -12.41
N LYS A 73 -4.73 6.65 -11.55
CA LYS A 73 -3.49 7.43 -11.68
C LYS A 73 -2.23 6.55 -11.65
N LEU A 74 -2.20 5.54 -10.77
CA LEU A 74 -1.10 4.57 -10.72
C LEU A 74 -1.00 3.76 -12.00
N LYS A 75 -2.12 3.32 -12.57
CA LYS A 75 -2.15 2.61 -13.85
C LYS A 75 -1.56 3.46 -14.98
N PHE A 76 -1.93 4.74 -15.07
CA PHE A 76 -1.40 5.65 -16.09
C PHE A 76 0.07 6.02 -15.90
N ARG A 77 0.61 6.00 -14.67
CA ARG A 77 2.03 6.28 -14.39
C ARG A 77 2.92 5.05 -14.56
N SER A 78 2.34 3.85 -14.44
CA SER A 78 3.05 2.58 -14.47
C SER A 78 3.16 1.98 -15.88
N ASN A 79 2.48 2.63 -16.85
CA ASN A 79 2.50 2.35 -18.29
C ASN A 79 3.29 3.45 -19.00
#